data_AF-H1L0R4-F1
#
_entry.id   AF-H1L0R4-F1
#
_cell.length_a   1.000
_cell.length_b   1.000
_cell.length_c   1.000
_cell.angle_alpha   90.00
_cell.angle_beta   90.00
_cell.angle_gamma   90.00
#
_symmetry.space_group_name_H-M   'P 1'
#
loop_
_entity.id
_entity.type
_entity.pdbx_description
1 polymer ?
#
loop_
_entity_poly.entity_id
_entity_poly.type
_entity_poly.pdbx_seq_one_letter_code
_entity_poly.pdbx_strand_id
1 'polypeptide(L)'
;MMENIIYTLYNPSILVAFIVGVLSLFALSYQKSDLHILLLTDLIECAMLVVIACVGTDLAEALILPGLVVGMAELLAVSEILVMKKSLSKNKPKKKLFEEFLLPLHHGVLEHDVEMEILKTSPKFLALILVVYGAILSGFTGGAVIASGLLYYALSQRALGRKFDETIKTLWEGISGLSGIAWALWVFGFIGLFINPDNYLVYLMLAGLGLVIKVGSKLGLIGYIGEVK
;
A
#
# COMPACT_ATOMS: atom_id res chain seq x y z
N MET A 1 -14.57 -18.85 28.74
CA MET A 1 -13.34 -19.54 28.30
C MET A 1 -12.52 -18.68 27.34
N MET A 2 -13.14 -18.08 26.32
CA MET A 2 -12.45 -17.22 25.33
C MET A 2 -11.85 -15.93 25.93
N GLU A 3 -12.54 -15.27 26.87
CA GLU A 3 -12.01 -14.07 27.54
C GLU A 3 -10.75 -14.34 28.35
N ASN A 4 -10.68 -15.47 29.08
CA ASN A 4 -9.46 -15.86 29.80
C ASN A 4 -8.27 -16.06 28.86
N ILE A 5 -8.50 -16.62 27.67
CA ILE A 5 -7.45 -16.84 26.66
C ILE A 5 -6.89 -15.49 26.16
N ILE A 6 -7.78 -14.54 25.85
CA ILE A 6 -7.40 -13.20 25.39
C ILE A 6 -6.57 -12.47 26.45
N TYR A 7 -7.02 -12.44 27.71
CA TYR A 7 -6.27 -11.81 28.80
C TYR A 7 -4.93 -12.50 29.07
N THR A 8 -4.87 -13.83 28.94
CA THR A 8 -3.59 -14.55 29.09
C THR A 8 -2.62 -14.33 27.95
N LEU A 9 -3.08 -14.00 26.74
CA LEU A 9 -2.24 -13.72 25.56
C LEU A 9 -1.81 -12.26 25.47
N TYR A 10 -2.58 -11.33 26.05
CA TYR A 10 -2.29 -9.90 26.01
C TYR A 10 -0.95 -9.53 26.66
N ASN A 11 -0.76 -9.89 27.93
CA ASN A 11 0.46 -9.61 28.68
C ASN A 11 1.73 -10.21 28.03
N PRO A 12 1.75 -11.49 27.62
CA PRO A 12 2.94 -12.05 26.98
C PRO A 12 3.21 -11.46 25.60
N SER A 13 2.18 -11.10 24.81
CA SER A 13 2.39 -10.45 23.50
C SER A 13 3.11 -9.11 23.63
N ILE A 14 2.69 -8.26 24.58
CA ILE A 14 3.35 -6.97 24.83
C ILE A 14 4.78 -7.20 25.32
N LEU A 15 4.97 -8.12 26.25
CA LEU A 15 6.28 -8.41 26.83
C LEU A 15 7.26 -8.93 25.77
N VAL A 16 6.82 -9.86 24.92
CA VAL A 16 7.62 -10.37 23.79
C VAL A 16 7.95 -9.26 22.80
N ALA A 17 6.97 -8.43 22.44
CA ALA A 17 7.19 -7.30 21.52
C ALA A 17 8.25 -6.32 22.07
N PHE A 18 8.19 -5.98 23.36
CA PHE A 18 9.20 -5.14 24.00
C PHE A 18 10.58 -5.79 24.04
N ILE A 19 10.67 -7.08 24.40
CA ILE A 19 11.96 -7.80 24.42
C ILE A 19 12.57 -7.82 23.02
N VAL A 20 11.79 -8.16 21.99
CA VAL A 20 12.26 -8.20 20.60
C VAL A 20 12.70 -6.81 20.16
N GLY A 21 11.94 -5.75 20.46
CA GLY A 21 12.30 -4.37 20.12
C GLY A 21 13.61 -3.93 20.79
N VAL A 22 13.79 -4.20 22.08
CA VAL A 22 15.03 -3.85 22.82
C VAL A 22 16.23 -4.65 22.32
N LEU A 23 16.09 -5.96 22.10
CA LEU A 23 17.16 -6.78 21.54
C LEU A 23 17.55 -6.33 20.14
N SER A 24 16.58 -5.95 19.31
CA SER A 24 16.82 -5.44 17.96
C SER A 24 17.55 -4.10 17.99
N LEU A 25 17.17 -3.18 18.88
CA LEU A 25 17.89 -1.92 19.11
C LEU A 25 19.33 -2.15 19.60
N PHE A 26 19.53 -3.11 20.50
CA PHE A 26 20.88 -3.47 20.95
C PHE A 26 21.72 -4.02 19.80
N ALA A 27 21.16 -4.95 19.02
CA ALA A 27 21.84 -5.50 17.85
C ALA A 27 22.13 -4.43 16.78
N LEU A 28 21.28 -3.41 16.66
CA LEU A 28 21.44 -2.29 15.72
C LEU A 28 22.70 -1.49 16.04
N SER A 29 23.00 -1.31 17.32
CA SER A 29 24.19 -0.58 17.79
C SER A 29 25.53 -1.25 17.46
N TYR A 30 25.55 -2.57 17.22
CA TYR A 30 26.79 -3.31 16.92
C TYR A 30 27.00 -3.57 15.43
N GLN A 31 25.95 -3.41 14.62
CA GLN A 31 25.98 -3.82 13.23
C GLN A 31 26.58 -2.73 12.32
N LYS A 32 27.50 -3.12 11.43
CA LYS A 32 28.18 -2.19 10.51
C LYS A 32 27.71 -2.26 9.05
N SER A 33 26.91 -3.25 8.70
CA SER A 33 26.44 -3.46 7.33
C SER A 33 25.06 -2.85 7.12
N ASP A 34 24.92 -1.96 6.14
CA ASP A 34 23.68 -1.22 5.83
C ASP A 34 22.45 -2.12 5.70
N LEU A 35 22.61 -3.31 5.13
CA LEU A 35 21.50 -4.24 4.91
C LEU A 35 20.94 -4.82 6.21
N HIS A 36 21.82 -5.20 7.13
CA HIS A 36 21.38 -5.72 8.42
C HIS A 36 20.82 -4.62 9.30
N ILE A 37 21.30 -3.38 9.14
CA ILE A 37 20.71 -2.19 9.79
C ILE A 37 19.26 -2.02 9.33
N LEU A 38 19.00 -2.07 8.01
CA LEU A 38 17.64 -1.96 7.47
C LEU A 38 16.72 -3.09 7.96
N LEU A 39 17.17 -4.35 7.92
CA LEU A 39 16.38 -5.48 8.42
C LEU A 39 16.09 -5.40 9.93
N LEU A 40 17.02 -4.88 10.73
CA LEU A 40 16.77 -4.66 12.16
C LEU A 40 15.79 -3.52 12.40
N THR A 41 15.82 -2.47 11.59
CA THR A 41 14.84 -1.38 11.65
C THR A 41 13.44 -1.89 11.34
N ASP A 42 13.26 -2.71 10.29
CA ASP A 42 11.97 -3.38 9.99
C ASP A 42 11.49 -4.28 11.15
N LEU A 43 12.42 -4.98 11.81
CA LEU A 43 12.10 -5.82 12.97
C LEU A 43 11.61 -5.00 14.16
N ILE A 44 12.22 -3.82 14.39
CA ILE A 44 11.77 -2.86 15.41
C ILE A 44 10.38 -2.32 15.04
N GLU A 45 10.15 -1.96 13.77
CA GLU A 45 8.85 -1.50 13.29
C GLU A 45 7.77 -2.56 13.54
N CYS A 46 8.00 -3.81 13.13
CA CYS A 46 7.08 -4.92 13.40
C CYS A 46 6.80 -5.11 14.90
N ALA A 47 7.83 -5.03 15.75
CA ALA A 47 7.65 -5.13 17.20
C ALA A 47 6.76 -4.00 17.75
N MET A 48 6.96 -2.76 17.27
CA MET A 48 6.13 -1.62 17.68
C MET A 48 4.70 -1.70 17.14
N LEU A 49 4.51 -2.23 15.93
CA LEU A 49 3.16 -2.48 15.38
C LEU A 49 2.40 -3.51 16.21
N VAL A 50 3.08 -4.53 16.75
CA VAL A 50 2.45 -5.48 17.70
C VAL A 50 2.01 -4.76 18.99
N VAL A 51 2.80 -3.82 19.51
CA VAL A 51 2.40 -3.02 20.67
C VAL A 51 1.17 -2.16 20.36
N ILE A 52 1.15 -1.49 19.21
CA ILE A 52 -0.01 -0.70 18.75
C ILE A 52 -1.24 -1.61 18.58
N ALA A 53 -1.07 -2.78 17.97
CA ALA A 53 -2.13 -3.78 17.80
C ALA A 53 -2.74 -4.26 19.13
N CYS A 54 -1.91 -4.39 20.16
CA CYS A 54 -2.41 -4.76 21.48
C CYS A 54 -3.33 -3.68 22.08
N VAL A 55 -3.16 -2.40 21.75
CA VAL A 55 -4.05 -1.33 22.24
C VAL A 55 -5.51 -1.55 21.82
N GLY A 56 -5.76 -2.23 20.69
CA GLY A 56 -7.07 -2.77 20.33
C GLY A 56 -8.17 -1.71 20.14
N THR A 57 -7.80 -0.47 19.83
CA THR A 57 -8.75 0.61 19.52
C THR A 57 -8.92 0.77 18.01
N ASP A 58 -10.05 1.33 17.58
CA ASP A 58 -10.28 1.68 16.16
C ASP A 58 -9.15 2.56 15.59
N LEU A 59 -8.55 3.39 16.44
CA LEU A 59 -7.37 4.19 16.09
C LEU A 59 -6.13 3.33 15.86
N ALA A 60 -5.90 2.30 16.69
CA ALA A 60 -4.80 1.36 16.50
C ALA A 60 -4.96 0.58 15.20
N GLU A 61 -6.16 0.11 14.87
CA GLU A 61 -6.44 -0.58 13.60
C GLU A 61 -6.12 0.32 12.40
N ALA A 62 -6.48 1.60 12.47
CA ALA A 62 -6.17 2.58 11.43
C ALA A 62 -4.66 2.87 11.28
N LEU A 63 -3.86 2.67 12.34
CA LEU A 63 -2.41 2.90 12.34
C LEU A 63 -1.59 1.66 11.93
N ILE A 64 -2.08 0.45 12.20
CA ILE A 64 -1.38 -0.79 11.85
C ILE A 64 -1.27 -0.95 10.33
N LEU A 65 -2.34 -0.66 9.58
CA LEU A 65 -2.36 -0.85 8.13
C LEU A 65 -1.33 0.03 7.39
N PRO A 66 -1.24 1.35 7.63
CA PRO A 66 -0.17 2.17 7.07
C PRO A 66 1.23 1.70 7.48
N GLY A 67 1.43 1.31 8.75
CA GLY A 67 2.72 0.82 9.22
C GLY A 67 3.17 -0.44 8.48
N LEU A 68 2.28 -1.44 8.36
CA LEU A 68 2.57 -2.65 7.59
C LEU A 68 2.90 -2.35 6.12
N VAL A 69 2.21 -1.37 5.50
CA VAL A 69 2.48 -0.98 4.11
C VAL A 69 3.82 -0.26 3.96
N VAL A 70 4.24 0.53 4.96
CA VAL A 70 5.57 1.16 5.00
C VAL A 70 6.66 0.09 5.10
N GLY A 71 6.60 -0.80 6.08
CA GLY A 71 7.58 -1.90 6.22
C GLY A 71 7.64 -2.81 4.97
N MET A 72 6.50 -3.08 4.32
CA MET A 72 6.51 -3.79 3.03
C MET A 72 7.25 -3.02 1.93
N ALA A 73 7.07 -1.70 1.84
CA ALA A 73 7.75 -0.88 0.85
C ALA A 73 9.27 -0.82 1.12
N GLU A 74 9.69 -0.77 2.39
CA GLU A 74 11.09 -0.80 2.80
C GLU A 74 11.74 -2.14 2.42
N LEU A 75 11.13 -3.27 2.77
CA LEU A 75 11.61 -4.61 2.38
C LEU A 75 11.70 -4.80 0.87
N LEU A 76 10.74 -4.27 0.11
CA LEU A 76 10.77 -4.33 -1.36
C LEU A 76 11.93 -3.52 -1.93
N ALA A 77 12.16 -2.30 -1.43
CA ALA A 77 13.29 -1.47 -1.84
C ALA A 77 14.63 -2.16 -1.52
N VAL A 78 14.77 -2.75 -0.33
CA VAL A 78 15.97 -3.52 0.07
C VAL A 78 16.17 -4.74 -0.85
N SER A 79 15.09 -5.45 -1.16
CA SER A 79 15.14 -6.61 -2.06
C SER A 79 15.60 -6.22 -3.47
N GLU A 80 15.13 -5.09 -3.99
CA GLU A 80 15.58 -4.56 -5.28
C GLU A 80 17.07 -4.22 -5.27
N ILE A 81 17.56 -3.55 -4.23
CA ILE A 81 18.99 -3.23 -4.05
C ILE A 81 19.84 -4.51 -4.00
N LEU A 82 19.38 -5.53 -3.27
CA LEU A 82 20.04 -6.84 -3.18
C LEU A 82 20.16 -7.52 -4.55
N VAL A 83 19.06 -7.56 -5.30
CA VAL A 83 19.03 -8.19 -6.63
C VAL A 83 19.91 -7.43 -7.61
N MET A 84 19.91 -6.10 -7.57
CA MET A 84 20.80 -5.27 -8.38
C MET A 84 22.28 -5.54 -8.05
N LYS A 85 22.64 -5.57 -6.76
CA LYS A 85 24.01 -5.85 -6.31
C LYS A 85 24.50 -7.22 -6.77
N LYS A 86 23.64 -8.25 -6.68
CA LYS A 86 23.97 -9.62 -7.11
C LYS A 86 24.04 -9.78 -8.63
N SER A 87 23.24 -9.01 -9.38
CA SER A 87 23.25 -9.00 -10.85
C SER A 87 24.50 -8.33 -11.42
N LEU A 88 24.94 -7.23 -10.80
CA LEU A 88 26.22 -6.55 -11.11
C LEU A 88 27.43 -7.47 -10.91
N SER A 89 27.41 -8.31 -9.88
CA SER A 89 28.50 -9.26 -9.60
C SER A 89 28.60 -10.43 -10.59
N LYS A 90 27.61 -10.67 -11.46
CA LYS A 90 27.54 -11.86 -12.33
C LYS A 90 27.59 -11.59 -13.83
N ASN A 91 27.78 -10.34 -14.29
CA ASN A 91 27.76 -9.98 -15.72
C ASN A 91 26.50 -10.54 -16.47
N LYS A 92 25.39 -10.71 -15.74
CA LYS A 92 24.10 -11.12 -16.30
C LYS A 92 23.25 -9.87 -16.57
N PRO A 93 22.38 -9.89 -17.59
CA PRO A 93 21.50 -8.75 -17.86
C PRO A 93 20.71 -8.38 -16.61
N LYS A 94 20.61 -7.06 -16.35
CA LYS A 94 19.93 -6.49 -15.18
C LYS A 94 18.49 -7.00 -15.16
N LYS A 95 18.17 -7.91 -14.24
CA LYS A 95 16.78 -8.28 -13.96
C LYS A 95 16.29 -7.42 -12.81
N LYS A 96 15.32 -6.54 -13.05
CA LYS A 96 14.62 -5.87 -11.95
C LYS A 96 13.69 -6.89 -11.29
N LEU A 97 13.55 -6.86 -9.97
CA LEU A 97 12.62 -7.76 -9.25
C LEU A 97 11.19 -7.65 -9.77
N PHE A 98 10.80 -6.44 -10.18
CA PHE A 98 9.52 -6.18 -10.83
C PHE A 98 9.43 -6.71 -12.27
N GLU A 99 10.52 -6.98 -12.98
CA GLU A 99 10.47 -7.59 -14.33
C GLU A 99 10.10 -9.07 -14.29
N GLU A 100 10.28 -9.74 -13.15
CA GLU A 100 9.93 -11.17 -12.98
C GLU A 100 8.49 -11.32 -12.40
N PHE A 101 7.98 -10.29 -11.71
CA PHE A 101 6.55 -10.14 -11.33
C PHE A 101 5.69 -9.44 -12.39
N LEU A 102 6.30 -8.68 -13.29
CA LEU A 102 5.78 -8.53 -14.65
C LEU A 102 5.69 -9.97 -15.13
N LEU A 103 4.47 -10.51 -15.12
CA LEU A 103 4.14 -11.78 -15.76
C LEU A 103 4.92 -11.88 -17.07
N PRO A 104 5.24 -13.08 -17.56
CA PRO A 104 5.60 -13.28 -18.95
C PRO A 104 4.39 -12.97 -19.87
N LEU A 105 3.78 -11.79 -19.72
CA LEU A 105 3.21 -10.98 -20.77
C LEU A 105 4.38 -10.56 -21.68
N HIS A 106 4.97 -11.57 -22.32
CA HIS A 106 5.70 -11.38 -23.56
C HIS A 106 4.76 -10.56 -24.45
N HIS A 107 5.18 -9.33 -24.74
CA HIS A 107 4.47 -8.34 -25.56
C HIS A 107 3.18 -7.67 -25.06
N GLY A 108 2.53 -8.10 -23.95
CA GLY A 108 1.36 -7.37 -23.43
C GLY A 108 0.21 -7.20 -24.45
N VAL A 109 0.17 -8.07 -25.46
CA VAL A 109 -0.89 -8.18 -26.45
C VAL A 109 -1.22 -9.67 -26.49
N LEU A 110 -2.49 -10.03 -26.32
CA LEU A 110 -2.93 -11.38 -26.61
C LEU A 110 -2.52 -11.70 -28.05
N GLU A 111 -1.65 -12.69 -28.26
CA GLU A 111 -1.25 -13.13 -29.62
C GLU A 111 -2.43 -13.65 -30.45
N HIS A 112 -3.58 -13.85 -29.81
CA HIS A 112 -4.84 -14.22 -30.44
C HIS A 112 -5.86 -13.11 -30.18
N ASP A 113 -6.53 -12.65 -31.24
CA ASP A 113 -7.72 -11.78 -31.18
C ASP A 113 -8.86 -12.54 -30.50
N VAL A 114 -8.82 -12.65 -29.17
CA VAL A 114 -9.91 -13.19 -28.37
C VAL A 114 -10.97 -12.10 -28.24
N GLU A 115 -11.76 -11.93 -29.29
CA GLU A 115 -12.91 -11.04 -29.34
C GLU A 115 -14.07 -11.60 -28.51
N MET A 116 -13.89 -11.73 -27.20
CA MET A 116 -15.00 -12.00 -26.29
C MET A 116 -15.56 -10.68 -25.76
N GLU A 117 -16.85 -10.43 -26.01
CA GLU A 117 -17.56 -9.24 -25.50
C GLU A 117 -17.47 -9.13 -23.97
N ILE A 118 -17.42 -10.28 -23.29
CA ILE A 118 -17.24 -10.39 -21.84
C ILE A 118 -15.91 -9.74 -21.39
N LEU A 119 -14.82 -9.89 -22.15
CA LEU A 119 -13.53 -9.26 -21.83
C LEU A 119 -13.56 -7.73 -22.05
N LYS A 120 -14.42 -7.23 -22.94
CA LYS A 120 -14.59 -5.78 -23.18
C LYS A 120 -15.47 -5.12 -22.11
N THR A 121 -16.47 -5.84 -21.59
CA THR A 121 -17.51 -5.29 -20.70
C THR A 121 -17.26 -5.58 -19.22
N SER A 122 -16.79 -6.79 -18.87
CA SER A 122 -16.59 -7.23 -17.48
C SER A 122 -15.60 -6.35 -16.70
N PRO A 123 -14.41 -5.97 -17.25
CA PRO A 123 -13.46 -5.17 -16.48
C PRO A 123 -13.98 -3.79 -16.06
N LYS A 124 -14.79 -3.15 -16.92
CA LYS A 124 -15.42 -1.85 -16.64
C LYS A 124 -16.43 -1.97 -15.50
N PHE A 125 -17.29 -2.99 -15.57
CA PHE A 125 -18.33 -3.22 -14.58
C PHE A 125 -17.77 -3.58 -13.21
N LEU A 126 -16.76 -4.47 -13.18
CA LEU A 126 -16.13 -4.91 -11.94
C LEU A 126 -15.33 -3.78 -11.28
N ALA A 127 -14.60 -2.98 -12.07
CA ALA A 127 -13.93 -1.79 -11.57
C ALA A 127 -14.92 -0.76 -11.00
N LEU A 128 -16.08 -0.56 -11.65
CA LEU A 128 -17.12 0.33 -11.14
C LEU A 128 -17.65 -0.14 -9.79
N ILE A 129 -17.95 -1.44 -9.65
CA ILE A 129 -18.41 -2.02 -8.37
C ILE A 129 -17.36 -1.81 -7.29
N LEU A 130 -16.08 -2.07 -7.57
CA LEU A 130 -15.01 -1.87 -6.61
C LEU A 130 -14.85 -0.41 -6.20
N VAL A 131 -14.97 0.53 -7.14
CA VAL A 131 -14.91 1.96 -6.83
C VAL A 131 -16.08 2.39 -5.95
N VAL A 132 -17.31 1.98 -6.29
CA VAL A 132 -18.52 2.30 -5.49
C VAL A 132 -18.42 1.67 -4.11
N TYR A 133 -18.01 0.40 -4.02
CA TYR A 133 -17.86 -0.29 -2.75
C TYR A 133 -16.77 0.34 -1.88
N GLY A 134 -15.62 0.69 -2.46
CA GLY A 134 -14.54 1.37 -1.74
C GLY A 134 -14.92 2.77 -1.28
N ALA A 135 -15.76 3.50 -2.05
CA ALA A 135 -16.29 4.79 -1.63
C ALA A 135 -17.22 4.67 -0.41
N ILE A 136 -18.00 3.59 -0.31
CA ILE A 136 -18.86 3.30 0.85
C ILE A 136 -18.02 2.93 2.07
N LEU A 137 -16.98 2.10 1.89
CA LEU A 137 -16.13 1.63 2.98
C LEU A 137 -15.36 2.78 3.66
N SER A 138 -15.00 3.82 2.89
CA SER A 138 -14.24 5.00 3.33
C SER A 138 -12.89 4.66 3.99
N GLY A 139 -12.10 5.67 4.37
CA GLY A 139 -10.81 5.48 5.05
C GLY A 139 -9.72 4.79 4.20
N PHE A 140 -8.73 4.20 4.86
CA PHE A 140 -7.59 3.56 4.18
C PHE A 140 -8.01 2.32 3.37
N THR A 141 -8.90 1.49 3.94
CA THR A 141 -9.42 0.28 3.30
C THR A 141 -10.27 0.62 2.08
N GLY A 142 -11.15 1.62 2.18
CA GLY A 142 -11.91 2.13 1.04
C GLY A 142 -11.01 2.67 -0.08
N GLY A 143 -9.98 3.44 0.28
CA GLY A 143 -8.96 3.92 -0.66
C GLY A 143 -8.22 2.77 -1.38
N ALA A 144 -7.86 1.71 -0.64
CA ALA A 144 -7.20 0.53 -1.20
C ALA A 144 -8.11 -0.26 -2.16
N VAL A 145 -9.41 -0.35 -1.88
CA VAL A 145 -10.40 -1.01 -2.74
C VAL A 145 -10.66 -0.19 -4.02
N ILE A 146 -10.76 1.14 -3.92
CA ILE A 146 -10.87 2.03 -5.09
C ILE A 146 -9.62 1.87 -5.97
N ALA A 147 -8.45 1.91 -5.35
CA ALA A 147 -7.16 1.71 -6.01
C ALA A 147 -7.08 0.35 -6.73
N SER A 148 -7.48 -0.74 -6.10
CA SER A 148 -7.42 -2.07 -6.70
C SER A 148 -8.41 -2.21 -7.87
N GLY A 149 -9.61 -1.62 -7.78
CA GLY A 149 -10.56 -1.55 -8.89
C GLY A 149 -10.03 -0.78 -10.09
N LEU A 150 -9.40 0.37 -9.84
CA LEU A 150 -8.74 1.18 -10.88
C LEU A 150 -7.53 0.46 -11.49
N LEU A 151 -6.71 -0.20 -10.66
CA LEU A 151 -5.56 -0.97 -11.12
C LEU A 151 -6.01 -2.17 -11.97
N TYR A 152 -7.07 -2.87 -11.56
CA TYR A 152 -7.66 -3.97 -12.30
C TYR A 152 -8.16 -3.51 -13.67
N TYR A 153 -8.83 -2.35 -13.74
CA TYR A 153 -9.24 -1.74 -15.00
C TYR A 153 -8.03 -1.42 -15.88
N ALA A 154 -7.00 -0.80 -15.30
CA ALA A 154 -5.78 -0.40 -16.01
C ALA A 154 -5.07 -1.61 -16.63
N LEU A 155 -4.86 -2.66 -15.84
CA LEU A 155 -4.22 -3.89 -16.28
C LEU A 155 -5.05 -4.65 -17.31
N SER A 156 -6.37 -4.63 -17.19
CA SER A 156 -7.27 -5.29 -18.16
C SER A 156 -7.23 -4.61 -19.52
N GLN A 157 -7.28 -3.27 -19.58
CA GLN A 157 -7.17 -2.53 -20.84
C GLN A 157 -5.80 -2.72 -21.50
N ARG A 158 -4.73 -2.82 -20.69
CA ARG A 158 -3.39 -3.18 -21.16
C ARG A 158 -3.38 -4.57 -21.80
N ALA A 159 -3.96 -5.59 -21.14
CA ALA A 159 -4.03 -6.94 -21.70
C ALA A 159 -4.83 -7.00 -23.02
N LEU A 160 -5.76 -6.06 -23.23
CA LEU A 160 -6.54 -5.85 -24.45
C LEU A 160 -5.82 -5.00 -25.52
N GLY A 161 -4.59 -4.52 -25.28
CA GLY A 161 -3.81 -3.73 -26.23
C GLY A 161 -4.38 -2.34 -26.54
N ARG A 162 -5.33 -1.83 -25.73
CA ARG A 162 -5.97 -0.53 -25.94
C ARG A 162 -5.15 0.57 -25.27
N LYS A 163 -4.78 1.59 -26.04
CA LYS A 163 -4.17 2.82 -25.52
C LYS A 163 -5.21 3.63 -24.77
N PHE A 164 -4.87 4.15 -23.59
CA PHE A 164 -5.70 5.12 -22.92
C PHE A 164 -5.74 6.46 -23.67
N ASP A 165 -6.89 7.11 -23.65
CA ASP A 165 -7.09 8.43 -24.24
C ASP A 165 -6.26 9.51 -23.51
N GLU A 166 -5.64 10.45 -24.24
CA GLU A 166 -4.77 11.49 -23.67
C GLU A 166 -5.50 12.41 -22.69
N THR A 167 -6.82 12.54 -22.84
CA THR A 167 -7.67 13.32 -21.94
C THR A 167 -7.81 12.68 -20.56
N ILE A 168 -7.79 11.34 -20.47
CA ILE A 168 -7.84 10.62 -19.19
C ILE A 168 -6.49 10.76 -18.47
N LYS A 169 -5.39 10.74 -19.22
CA LYS A 169 -4.03 10.93 -18.70
C LYS A 169 -3.86 12.27 -17.98
N THR A 170 -4.28 13.34 -18.63
CA THR A 170 -4.17 14.71 -18.10
C THR A 170 -5.05 14.93 -16.87
N LEU A 171 -6.26 14.36 -16.84
CA LEU A 171 -7.11 14.37 -15.65
C LEU A 171 -6.47 13.58 -14.49
N TRP A 172 -5.84 12.46 -14.78
CA TRP A 172 -5.19 11.62 -13.77
C TRP A 172 -3.93 12.23 -13.18
N GLU A 173 -3.11 12.88 -14.01
CA GLU A 173 -1.97 13.69 -13.56
C GLU A 173 -2.43 14.88 -12.70
N GLY A 174 -3.56 15.51 -13.04
CA GLY A 174 -4.20 16.53 -12.20
C GLY A 174 -4.64 15.99 -10.83
N ILE A 175 -5.22 14.78 -10.79
CA ILE A 175 -5.60 14.09 -9.54
C ILE A 175 -4.36 13.70 -8.72
N SER A 176 -3.24 13.39 -9.36
CA SER A 176 -1.93 13.21 -8.68
C SER A 176 -1.49 14.47 -7.95
N GLY A 177 -1.66 15.64 -8.57
CA GLY A 177 -1.36 16.95 -7.96
C GLY A 177 -2.21 17.24 -6.71
N LEU A 178 -3.44 16.73 -6.67
CA LEU A 178 -4.33 16.78 -5.51
C LEU A 178 -3.86 15.92 -4.33
N SER A 179 -2.89 15.01 -4.51
CA SER A 179 -2.34 14.19 -3.41
C SER A 179 -1.73 15.03 -2.28
N GLY A 180 -1.20 16.23 -2.58
CA GLY A 180 -0.66 17.13 -1.55
C GLY A 180 -1.77 17.71 -0.66
N ILE A 181 -2.89 18.09 -1.26
CA ILE A 181 -4.08 18.61 -0.57
C ILE A 181 -4.72 17.50 0.26
N ALA A 182 -4.79 16.28 -0.28
CA ALA A 182 -5.28 15.11 0.42
C ALA A 182 -4.44 14.76 1.66
N TRP A 183 -3.12 14.95 1.60
CA TRP A 183 -2.24 14.79 2.76
C TRP A 183 -2.46 15.87 3.83
N ALA A 184 -2.60 17.13 3.42
CA ALA A 184 -2.90 18.22 4.35
C ALA A 184 -4.25 18.00 5.07
N LEU A 185 -5.29 17.59 4.34
CA LEU A 185 -6.58 17.22 4.92
C LEU A 185 -6.46 16.08 5.92
N TRP A 186 -5.65 15.06 5.62
CA TRP A 186 -5.41 13.96 6.57
C TRP A 186 -4.76 14.44 7.87
N VAL A 187 -3.70 15.25 7.79
CA VAL A 187 -3.00 15.80 8.96
C VAL A 187 -3.92 16.72 9.77
N PHE A 188 -4.67 17.61 9.11
CA PHE A 188 -5.62 18.49 9.77
C PHE A 188 -6.76 17.73 10.46
N GLY A 189 -7.25 16.66 9.83
CA GLY A 189 -8.25 15.78 10.45
C GLY A 189 -7.71 15.12 11.72
N PHE A 190 -6.48 14.60 11.69
CA PHE A 190 -5.85 13.99 12.86
C PHE A 190 -5.62 14.98 13.99
N ILE A 191 -5.06 16.16 13.70
CA ILE A 191 -4.82 17.20 14.70
C ILE A 191 -6.15 17.68 15.30
N GLY A 192 -7.17 17.88 14.47
CA GLY A 192 -8.50 18.29 14.92
C GLY A 192 -9.16 17.29 15.87
N LEU A 193 -8.91 15.99 15.68
CA LEU A 193 -9.40 14.92 16.56
C LEU A 193 -8.83 15.04 17.99
N PHE A 194 -7.58 15.50 18.13
CA PHE A 194 -6.95 15.74 19.44
C PHE A 194 -7.29 17.10 20.07
N ILE A 195 -7.54 18.14 19.25
CA ILE A 195 -7.87 19.49 19.74
C ILE A 195 -9.33 19.61 20.15
N ASN A 196 -10.26 18.97 19.44
CA ASN A 196 -11.69 19.09 19.68
C ASN A 196 -12.39 17.71 19.59
N PRO A 197 -12.32 16.90 20.67
CA PRO A 197 -12.87 15.55 20.67
C PRO A 197 -14.41 15.52 20.58
N ASP A 198 -15.09 16.60 20.93
CA ASP A 198 -16.56 16.67 20.88
C ASP A 198 -17.09 16.55 19.44
N ASN A 199 -16.29 16.96 18.44
CA ASN A 199 -16.61 16.86 17.02
C ASN A 199 -15.81 15.74 16.30
N TYR A 200 -15.43 14.67 17.03
CA TYR A 200 -14.57 13.60 16.52
C TYR A 200 -15.01 13.05 15.16
N LEU A 201 -16.32 12.92 14.91
CA LEU A 201 -16.87 12.33 13.68
C LEU A 201 -16.51 13.16 12.44
N VAL A 202 -16.56 14.49 12.53
CA VAL A 202 -16.22 15.39 11.42
C VAL A 202 -14.73 15.29 11.09
N TYR A 203 -13.88 15.27 12.11
CA TYR A 203 -12.43 15.17 11.93
C TYR A 203 -11.99 13.79 11.44
N LEU A 204 -12.67 12.73 11.87
CA LEU A 204 -12.46 11.36 11.40
C LEU A 204 -12.88 11.20 9.93
N MET A 205 -14.03 11.76 9.53
CA MET A 205 -14.44 11.79 8.12
C MET A 205 -13.48 12.60 7.25
N LEU A 206 -12.98 13.73 7.75
CA LEU A 206 -12.03 14.58 7.03
C LEU A 206 -10.67 13.87 6.85
N ALA A 207 -10.19 13.17 7.88
CA ALA A 207 -9.00 12.33 7.79
C ALA A 207 -9.20 11.13 6.85
N GLY A 208 -10.36 10.48 6.92
CA GLY A 208 -10.73 9.34 6.08
C GLY A 208 -10.81 9.71 4.61
N LEU A 209 -11.45 10.83 4.26
CA LEU A 209 -11.53 11.34 2.88
C LEU A 209 -10.15 11.72 2.33
N GLY A 210 -9.31 12.37 3.14
CA GLY A 210 -7.93 12.67 2.78
C GLY A 210 -7.13 11.42 2.43
N LEU A 211 -7.30 10.34 3.21
CA LEU A 211 -6.66 9.05 2.95
C LEU A 211 -7.17 8.38 1.67
N VAL A 212 -8.49 8.33 1.46
CA VAL A 212 -9.10 7.72 0.26
C VAL A 212 -8.54 8.37 -1.01
N ILE A 213 -8.52 9.70 -1.06
CA ILE A 213 -8.05 10.47 -2.22
C ILE A 213 -6.55 10.22 -2.45
N LYS A 214 -5.75 10.22 -1.38
CA LYS A 214 -4.29 10.04 -1.47
C LYS A 214 -3.91 8.63 -1.94
N VAL A 215 -4.55 7.59 -1.40
CA VAL A 215 -4.23 6.19 -1.73
C VAL A 215 -4.78 5.81 -3.10
N GLY A 216 -6.04 6.18 -3.39
CA GLY A 216 -6.69 5.90 -4.67
C GLY A 216 -5.95 6.51 -5.86
N SER A 217 -5.51 7.76 -5.74
CA SER A 217 -4.80 8.48 -6.80
C SER A 217 -3.43 7.84 -7.13
N LYS A 218 -2.61 7.56 -6.11
CA LYS A 218 -1.26 7.01 -6.30
C LYS A 218 -1.25 5.59 -6.86
N LEU A 219 -2.12 4.71 -6.39
CA LEU A 219 -2.13 3.32 -6.85
C LEU A 219 -2.73 3.19 -8.26
N GLY A 220 -3.70 4.03 -8.64
CA GLY A 220 -4.17 4.08 -10.03
C GLY A 220 -3.10 4.59 -11.00
N LEU A 221 -2.21 5.49 -10.58
CA LEU A 221 -1.06 5.94 -11.39
C LEU A 221 -0.08 4.81 -11.72
N ILE A 222 0.13 3.85 -10.80
CA ILE A 222 1.06 2.73 -11.03
C ILE A 222 0.57 1.86 -12.19
N GLY A 223 -0.74 1.66 -12.31
CA GLY A 223 -1.33 0.95 -13.46
C GLY A 223 -1.10 1.66 -14.79
N TYR A 224 -0.93 2.98 -14.76
CA TYR A 224 -0.79 3.84 -15.94
C TYR A 224 0.66 4.08 -16.36
N ILE A 225 1.58 4.25 -15.40
CA ILE A 225 3.02 4.45 -15.66
C ILE A 225 3.65 3.26 -16.42
N GLY A 226 3.06 2.07 -16.31
CA GLY A 226 3.44 0.91 -17.11
C GLY A 226 3.19 1.03 -18.62
N GLU A 227 2.55 2.11 -19.10
CA GLU A 227 2.41 2.44 -20.53
C GLU A 227 3.53 3.30 -21.12
N VAL A 228 4.38 3.90 -20.28
CA VAL A 228 5.47 4.76 -20.77
C VAL A 228 6.56 3.88 -21.38
N LYS A 229 6.44 3.67 -22.70
CA LYS A 229 7.58 3.36 -23.57
C LYS A 229 8.41 4.63 -23.80
#